data_AF-A0A1C6UZA0-F1
#
_entry.id   AF-A0A1C6UZA0-F1
#
_cell.length_a   1.000
_cell.length_b   1.000
_cell.length_c   1.000
_cell.angle_alpha   90.00
_cell.angle_beta   90.00
_cell.angle_gamma   90.00
#
_symmetry.space_group_name_H-M   'P 1'
#
loop_
_entity.id
_entity.type
_entity.pdbx_description
1 polymer ?
#
loop_
_entity_poly.entity_id
_entity_poly.type
_entity_poly.pdbx_seq_one_letter_code
_entity_poly.pdbx_strand_id
1 'polypeptide(L)'
;MRQAKPVTAAIIAASASIVVAVLAFVLNQYGQARQERRQARLARISSQLRDLYGPLNAMVDANERIWEALRDSHLPKAAERGPDDSTASWRRWRDEALQPANRRMRDLIFAYADLVVEAEVPEPLRDFCAHVAALEIVRAAESEEGARQRALIDHPGDAYVSYVRRTFAALKHEQAQLLRRSRVRPRTRAGRLRPE
;
A
#
# COMPACT_ATOMS: atom_id res chain seq x y z
N MET A 1 16.35 30.68 -69.47
CA MET A 1 15.94 30.96 -68.07
C MET A 1 14.71 30.13 -67.71
N ARG A 2 14.86 28.99 -67.01
CA ARG A 2 13.78 28.26 -66.27
C ARG A 2 14.33 26.94 -65.70
N GLN A 3 15.16 27.00 -64.67
CA GLN A 3 15.55 25.82 -63.87
C GLN A 3 15.60 26.07 -62.34
N ALA A 4 15.11 27.22 -61.85
CA ALA A 4 15.14 27.53 -60.42
C ALA A 4 14.02 26.88 -59.58
N LYS A 5 12.94 26.37 -60.20
CA LYS A 5 11.77 25.81 -59.47
C LYS A 5 11.98 24.46 -58.76
N PRO A 6 12.71 23.46 -59.31
CA PRO A 6 12.79 22.13 -58.69
C PRO A 6 13.64 22.12 -57.41
N VAL A 7 14.69 22.93 -57.34
CA VAL A 7 15.58 22.99 -56.17
C VAL A 7 14.86 23.56 -54.95
N THR A 8 14.08 24.64 -55.12
CA THR A 8 13.30 25.24 -54.03
C THR A 8 12.24 24.28 -53.47
N ALA A 9 11.56 23.53 -54.34
CA ALA A 9 10.58 22.53 -53.93
C ALA A 9 11.22 21.38 -53.13
N ALA A 10 12.40 20.92 -53.56
CA ALA A 10 13.15 19.88 -52.85
C ALA A 10 13.59 20.35 -51.46
N ILE A 11 14.06 21.59 -51.33
CA ILE A 11 14.44 22.19 -50.04
C ILE A 11 13.23 22.26 -49.11
N ILE A 12 12.08 22.77 -49.59
CA ILE A 12 10.86 22.86 -48.79
C ILE A 12 10.41 21.48 -48.31
N ALA A 13 10.43 20.47 -49.19
CA ALA A 13 10.06 19.10 -48.84
C ALA A 13 11.01 18.48 -47.81
N ALA A 14 12.32 18.70 -47.95
CA ALA A 14 13.32 18.22 -47.00
C ALA A 14 13.17 18.90 -45.63
N SER A 15 13.01 20.23 -45.60
CA SER A 15 12.76 21.00 -44.38
C SER A 15 11.47 20.55 -43.67
N ALA A 16 10.38 20.36 -44.43
CA ALA A 16 9.12 19.86 -43.88
C ALA A 16 9.28 18.46 -43.28
N SER A 17 10.00 17.57 -43.96
CA SER A 17 10.26 16.20 -43.49
C SER A 17 11.06 16.19 -42.19
N ILE A 18 12.07 17.05 -42.06
CA ILE A 18 12.86 17.20 -40.83
C ILE A 18 11.97 17.70 -39.69
N VAL A 19 11.15 18.73 -39.93
CA VAL A 19 10.24 19.26 -38.90
C VAL A 19 9.25 18.18 -38.43
N VAL A 20 8.67 17.41 -39.35
CA VAL A 20 7.77 16.31 -39.03
C VAL A 20 8.49 15.22 -38.22
N ALA A 21 9.71 14.84 -38.61
CA ALA A 21 10.49 13.83 -37.90
C ALA A 21 10.83 14.27 -36.47
N VAL A 22 11.25 15.52 -36.28
CA VAL A 22 11.53 16.09 -34.96
C VAL A 22 10.27 16.12 -34.11
N LEU A 23 9.14 16.59 -34.67
CA LEU A 23 7.88 16.63 -33.93
C LEU A 23 7.40 15.22 -33.52
N ALA A 24 7.49 14.25 -34.43
CA ALA A 24 7.15 12.86 -34.16
C ALA A 24 8.05 12.26 -33.07
N PHE A 25 9.35 12.53 -33.12
CA PHE A 25 10.30 12.10 -32.11
C PHE A 25 9.97 12.70 -30.73
N VAL A 26 9.74 14.02 -30.66
CA VAL A 26 9.40 14.71 -29.42
C VAL A 26 8.10 14.15 -28.82
N LEU A 27 7.05 14.01 -29.62
CA LEU A 27 5.77 13.41 -29.18
C LEU A 27 5.94 11.97 -28.68
N ASN A 28 6.78 11.17 -29.35
CA ASN A 28 7.06 9.80 -28.95
C ASN A 28 7.83 9.74 -27.61
N GLN A 29 8.88 10.56 -27.45
CA GLN A 29 9.65 10.61 -26.20
C GLN A 29 8.78 11.02 -25.00
N TYR A 30 7.90 12.02 -25.18
CA TYR A 30 6.94 12.39 -24.14
C TYR A 30 5.95 11.26 -23.83
N GLY A 31 5.46 10.56 -24.86
CA GLY A 31 4.58 9.41 -24.71
C GLY A 31 5.24 8.27 -23.92
N GLN A 32 6.50 7.95 -24.22
CA GLN A 32 7.29 6.92 -23.55
C GLN A 32 7.53 7.28 -22.08
N ALA A 33 8.04 8.48 -21.79
CA ALA A 33 8.29 8.92 -20.42
C ALA A 33 7.01 8.92 -19.56
N ARG A 34 5.86 9.31 -20.14
CA ARG A 34 4.57 9.27 -19.45
C ARG A 34 4.11 7.83 -19.16
N GLN A 35 4.34 6.91 -20.09
CA GLN A 35 3.99 5.50 -19.93
C GLN A 35 4.88 4.83 -18.88
N GLU A 36 6.19 5.09 -18.88
CA GLU A 36 7.14 4.57 -17.90
C GLU A 36 6.82 5.02 -16.48
N ARG A 37 6.63 6.33 -16.26
CA ARG A 37 6.24 6.87 -14.94
C ARG A 37 4.97 6.20 -14.41
N ARG A 38 4.03 5.94 -15.30
CA ARG A 38 2.76 5.31 -14.96
C ARG A 38 2.91 3.83 -14.61
N GLN A 39 3.71 3.09 -15.38
CA GLN A 39 4.02 1.69 -15.09
C GLN A 39 4.78 1.57 -13.76
N ALA A 40 5.77 2.44 -13.52
CA ALA A 40 6.49 2.49 -12.25
C ALA A 40 5.55 2.76 -11.07
N ARG A 41 4.63 3.73 -11.19
CA ARG A 41 3.62 4.03 -10.16
C ARG A 41 2.68 2.84 -9.91
N LEU A 42 2.18 2.20 -10.97
CA LEU A 42 1.31 1.02 -10.84
C LEU A 42 2.05 -0.16 -10.21
N ALA A 43 3.32 -0.38 -10.57
CA ALA A 43 4.17 -1.42 -9.99
C ALA A 43 4.38 -1.18 -8.49
N ARG A 44 4.71 0.05 -8.11
CA ARG A 44 4.86 0.45 -6.71
C ARG A 44 3.59 0.18 -5.90
N ILE A 45 2.44 0.71 -6.33
CA ILE A 45 1.15 0.50 -5.63
C ILE A 45 0.79 -0.99 -5.55
N SER A 46 1.08 -1.75 -6.61
CA SER A 46 0.79 -3.18 -6.62
C SER A 46 1.66 -3.94 -5.62
N SER A 47 2.92 -3.55 -5.43
CA SER A 47 3.77 -4.08 -4.36
C SER A 47 3.27 -3.66 -2.98
N GLN A 48 2.94 -2.38 -2.78
CA GLN A 48 2.36 -1.90 -1.51
C GLN A 48 1.10 -2.66 -1.11
N LEU A 49 0.20 -2.95 -2.06
CA LEU A 49 -1.01 -3.73 -1.82
C LEU A 49 -0.74 -5.22 -1.61
N ARG A 50 0.15 -5.81 -2.38
CA ARG A 50 0.41 -7.26 -2.33
C ARG A 50 1.23 -7.65 -1.11
N ASP A 51 2.25 -6.87 -0.82
CA ASP A 51 3.32 -7.26 0.10
C ASP A 51 3.10 -6.66 1.50
N LEU A 52 2.50 -5.47 1.62
CA LEU A 52 2.27 -4.80 2.91
C LEU A 52 0.77 -4.65 3.25
N TYR A 53 0.07 -3.72 2.61
CA TYR A 53 -1.25 -3.26 3.07
C TYR A 53 -2.37 -4.28 2.85
N GLY A 54 -2.25 -5.19 1.88
CA GLY A 54 -3.23 -6.27 1.68
C GLY A 54 -3.20 -7.29 2.82
N PRO A 55 -2.05 -7.95 3.07
CA PRO A 55 -1.91 -8.86 4.21
C PRO A 55 -2.15 -8.16 5.55
N LEU A 56 -1.65 -6.93 5.73
CA LEU A 56 -1.84 -6.16 6.95
C LEU A 56 -3.33 -5.87 7.21
N ASN A 57 -4.07 -5.37 6.21
CA ASN A 57 -5.50 -5.10 6.36
C ASN A 57 -6.30 -6.38 6.68
N ALA A 58 -5.98 -7.50 6.02
CA ALA A 58 -6.64 -8.77 6.29
C ALA A 58 -6.43 -9.24 7.74
N MET A 59 -5.20 -9.12 8.26
CA MET A 59 -4.90 -9.47 9.65
C MET A 59 -5.58 -8.52 10.64
N VAL A 60 -5.58 -7.20 10.36
CA VAL A 60 -6.29 -6.21 11.18
C VAL A 60 -7.78 -6.53 11.24
N ASP A 61 -8.43 -6.79 10.10
CA ASP A 61 -9.86 -7.10 10.05
C ASP A 61 -10.21 -8.42 10.75
N ALA A 62 -9.33 -9.42 10.70
CA ALA A 62 -9.51 -10.65 11.44
C ALA A 62 -9.35 -10.43 12.95
N ASN A 63 -8.32 -9.68 13.35
CA ASN A 63 -8.02 -9.39 14.76
C ASN A 63 -9.13 -8.54 15.41
N GLU A 64 -9.67 -7.56 14.68
CA GLU A 64 -10.80 -6.75 15.15
C GLU A 64 -12.06 -7.58 15.39
N ARG A 65 -12.37 -8.55 14.52
CA ARG A 65 -13.50 -9.46 14.73
C ARG A 65 -13.31 -10.35 15.96
N ILE A 66 -12.09 -10.83 16.19
CA ILE A 66 -11.76 -11.59 17.42
C ILE A 66 -11.94 -10.68 18.63
N TRP A 67 -11.45 -9.45 18.57
CA TRP A 67 -11.58 -8.47 19.64
C TRP A 67 -13.03 -8.09 19.94
N GLU A 68 -13.86 -7.90 18.92
CA GLU A 68 -15.31 -7.69 19.03
C GLU A 68 -15.98 -8.88 19.73
N ALA A 69 -15.79 -10.11 19.23
CA ALA A 69 -16.35 -11.31 19.84
C ALA A 69 -15.90 -11.49 21.31
N LEU A 70 -14.67 -11.09 21.61
CA LEU A 70 -14.11 -11.13 22.95
C LEU A 70 -14.72 -10.07 23.89
N ARG A 71 -15.00 -8.87 23.38
CA ARG A 71 -15.70 -7.81 24.12
C ARG A 71 -17.16 -8.16 24.38
N ASP A 72 -17.79 -8.87 23.45
CA ASP A 72 -19.16 -9.35 23.60
C ASP A 72 -19.27 -10.55 24.55
N SER A 73 -18.17 -11.28 24.73
CA SER A 73 -18.05 -12.25 25.82
C SER A 73 -17.98 -11.53 27.17
N HIS A 74 -18.39 -12.18 28.27
CA HIS A 74 -18.42 -11.63 29.64
C HIS A 74 -17.04 -11.27 30.24
N LEU A 75 -16.05 -10.91 29.42
CA LEU A 75 -14.76 -10.44 29.88
C LEU A 75 -14.86 -8.98 30.37
N PRO A 76 -14.13 -8.64 31.44
CA PRO A 76 -14.06 -7.26 31.93
C PRO A 76 -13.61 -6.29 30.84
N LYS A 77 -14.03 -5.02 30.89
CA LYS A 77 -13.55 -3.99 29.96
C LYS A 77 -12.04 -3.80 30.12
N ALA A 78 -11.35 -3.37 29.05
CA ALA A 78 -9.89 -3.22 29.08
C ALA A 78 -9.36 -2.30 30.20
N ALA A 79 -10.11 -1.25 30.55
CA ALA A 79 -9.77 -0.33 31.64
C ALA A 79 -9.98 -0.93 33.05
N GLU A 80 -10.81 -1.96 33.17
CA GLU A 80 -11.17 -2.63 34.42
C GLU A 80 -10.29 -3.86 34.69
N ARG A 81 -9.35 -4.18 33.78
CA ARG A 81 -8.40 -5.28 33.94
C ARG A 81 -7.16 -4.78 34.67
N GLY A 82 -7.05 -5.07 35.97
CA GLY A 82 -5.78 -5.03 36.68
C GLY A 82 -4.81 -6.11 36.16
N PRO A 83 -3.49 -5.99 36.42
CA PRO A 83 -2.52 -7.04 36.09
C PRO A 83 -2.92 -8.40 36.69
N ASP A 84 -3.53 -8.38 37.88
CA ASP A 84 -4.03 -9.56 38.60
C ASP A 84 -5.47 -9.98 38.23
N ASP A 85 -6.27 -9.10 37.63
CA ASP A 85 -7.67 -9.36 37.23
C ASP A 85 -7.80 -10.00 35.84
N SER A 86 -6.67 -10.29 35.21
CA SER A 86 -6.57 -11.05 33.99
C SER A 86 -7.15 -12.45 34.22
N THR A 87 -8.36 -12.70 33.70
CA THR A 87 -8.97 -14.04 33.79
C THR A 87 -8.13 -15.05 33.00
N ALA A 88 -8.11 -16.32 33.42
CA ALA A 88 -7.44 -17.38 32.65
C ALA A 88 -7.96 -17.48 31.20
N SER A 89 -9.22 -17.09 30.99
CA SER A 89 -9.84 -16.95 29.66
C SER A 89 -9.18 -15.84 28.84
N TRP A 90 -9.01 -14.63 29.40
CA TRP A 90 -8.32 -13.53 28.73
C TRP A 90 -6.89 -13.89 28.32
N ARG A 91 -6.11 -14.52 29.21
CA ARG A 91 -4.75 -14.95 28.87
C ARG A 91 -4.71 -15.91 27.70
N ARG A 92 -5.61 -16.90 27.67
CA ARG A 92 -5.70 -17.84 26.55
C ARG A 92 -5.95 -17.10 25.23
N TRP A 93 -6.90 -16.17 25.18
CA TRP A 93 -7.15 -15.38 23.97
C TRP A 93 -5.98 -14.48 23.58
N ARG A 94 -5.36 -13.82 24.56
CA ARG A 94 -4.15 -13.01 24.36
C ARG A 94 -3.02 -13.85 23.77
N ASP A 95 -2.72 -14.98 24.38
CA ASP A 95 -1.52 -15.77 24.11
C ASP A 95 -1.65 -16.63 22.84
N GLU A 96 -2.84 -17.16 22.57
CA GLU A 96 -3.08 -18.08 21.46
C GLU A 96 -3.61 -17.40 20.18
N ALA A 97 -4.27 -16.24 20.28
CA ALA A 97 -4.89 -15.58 19.13
C ALA A 97 -4.31 -14.18 18.87
N LEU A 98 -4.44 -13.26 19.83
CA LEU A 98 -4.13 -11.84 19.60
C LEU A 98 -2.62 -11.60 19.47
N GLN A 99 -1.80 -12.12 20.37
CA GLN A 99 -0.36 -11.88 20.36
C GLN A 99 0.35 -12.51 19.16
N PRO A 100 0.04 -13.75 18.73
CA PRO A 100 0.60 -14.29 17.49
C PRO A 100 0.23 -13.46 16.25
N ALA A 101 -1.00 -12.95 16.17
CA ALA A 101 -1.42 -12.07 15.09
C ALA A 101 -0.67 -10.73 15.13
N ASN A 102 -0.55 -10.14 16.33
CA ASN A 102 0.15 -8.88 16.55
C ASN A 102 1.65 -8.96 16.17
N ARG A 103 2.32 -10.06 16.53
CA ARG A 103 3.71 -10.33 16.11
C ARG A 103 3.85 -10.38 14.60
N ARG A 104 2.98 -11.14 13.92
CA ARG A 104 2.98 -11.22 12.45
C ARG A 104 2.75 -9.86 11.80
N MET A 105 1.84 -9.05 12.33
CA MET A 105 1.59 -7.70 11.84
C MET A 105 2.82 -6.79 12.03
N ARG A 106 3.45 -6.81 13.21
CA ARG A 106 4.69 -6.06 13.48
C ARG A 106 5.82 -6.47 12.53
N ASP A 107 6.05 -7.78 12.40
CA ASP A 107 7.14 -8.31 11.58
C ASP A 107 6.91 -7.97 10.10
N LEU A 108 5.65 -7.97 9.64
CA LEU A 108 5.28 -7.51 8.30
C LEU A 108 5.59 -6.02 8.10
N ILE A 109 5.26 -5.17 9.08
CA ILE A 109 5.55 -3.73 9.03
C ILE A 109 7.05 -3.48 8.95
N PHE A 110 7.86 -4.21 9.73
CA PHE A 110 9.32 -4.07 9.68
C PHE A 110 9.91 -4.60 8.37
N ALA A 111 9.45 -5.75 7.89
CA ALA A 111 9.97 -6.37 6.67
C ALA A 111 9.70 -5.53 5.41
N TYR A 112 8.61 -4.78 5.39
CA TYR A 112 8.16 -3.98 4.25
C TYR A 112 8.04 -2.49 4.59
N ALA A 113 8.87 -1.98 5.51
CA ALA A 113 8.87 -0.57 5.89
C ALA A 113 9.14 0.35 4.68
N ASP A 114 9.88 -0.14 3.69
CA ASP A 114 10.14 0.57 2.43
C ASP A 114 8.88 0.73 1.57
N LEU A 115 7.80 0.00 1.84
CA LEU A 115 6.51 0.06 1.12
C LEU A 115 5.48 0.98 1.81
N VAL A 116 5.82 1.58 2.94
CA VAL A 116 4.97 2.60 3.58
C VAL A 116 4.72 3.76 2.60
N VAL A 117 3.52 4.35 2.65
CA VAL A 117 3.11 5.42 1.73
C VAL A 117 3.82 6.73 2.04
N GLU A 118 3.92 7.03 3.33
CA GLU A 118 4.62 8.20 3.86
C GLU A 118 6.15 8.07 3.75
N ALA A 119 6.86 9.19 3.86
CA ALA A 119 8.32 9.21 3.81
C ALA A 119 8.97 8.52 5.03
N GLU A 120 8.23 8.47 6.14
CA GLU A 120 8.63 7.85 7.39
C GLU A 120 7.49 6.96 7.89
N VAL A 121 7.81 6.01 8.78
CA VAL A 121 6.79 5.15 9.38
C VAL A 121 5.84 6.02 10.22
N PRO A 122 4.53 6.04 9.87
CA PRO A 122 3.58 6.91 10.56
C PRO A 122 3.32 6.42 11.97
N GLU A 123 2.99 7.37 12.84
CA GLU A 123 2.78 7.18 14.28
C GLU A 123 1.89 5.98 14.62
N PRO A 124 0.72 5.75 13.99
CA PRO A 124 -0.10 4.59 14.33
C PRO A 124 0.58 3.23 14.10
N LEU A 125 1.44 3.11 13.08
CA LEU A 125 2.22 1.88 12.85
C LEU A 125 3.37 1.76 13.84
N ARG A 126 4.06 2.87 14.13
CA ARG A 126 5.17 2.91 15.08
C ARG A 126 4.70 2.52 16.49
N ASP A 127 3.61 3.12 16.95
CA ASP A 127 3.07 2.90 18.28
C ASP A 127 2.54 1.48 18.43
N PHE A 128 1.95 0.92 17.36
CA PHE A 128 1.56 -0.49 17.32
C PHE A 128 2.79 -1.40 17.50
N CYS A 129 3.84 -1.20 16.69
CA CYS A 129 5.05 -2.00 16.78
C CYS A 129 5.72 -1.89 18.16
N ALA A 130 5.74 -0.69 18.74
CA ALA A 130 6.29 -0.44 20.06
C ALA A 130 5.45 -1.12 21.17
N HIS A 131 4.13 -1.05 21.07
CA HIS A 131 3.22 -1.78 21.97
C HIS A 131 3.47 -3.30 21.92
N VAL A 132 3.55 -3.88 20.72
CA VAL A 132 3.80 -5.32 20.56
C VAL A 132 5.12 -5.73 21.19
N ALA A 133 6.19 -4.95 21.00
CA ALA A 133 7.48 -5.20 21.63
C ALA A 133 7.43 -5.06 23.16
N ALA A 134 6.76 -4.03 23.69
CA ALA A 134 6.60 -3.84 25.13
C ALA A 134 5.81 -5.01 25.77
N LEU A 135 4.77 -5.50 25.09
CA LEU A 135 3.96 -6.61 25.57
C LEU A 135 4.76 -7.93 25.59
N GLU A 136 5.75 -8.11 24.72
CA GLU A 136 6.62 -9.30 24.77
C GLU A 136 7.49 -9.34 26.03
N ILE A 137 8.02 -8.20 26.47
CA ILE A 137 8.79 -8.10 27.71
C ILE A 137 7.91 -8.44 28.92
N VAL A 138 6.70 -7.88 28.97
CA VAL A 138 5.74 -8.20 30.04
C VAL A 138 5.42 -9.69 30.08
N ARG A 139 5.23 -10.33 28.92
CA ARG A 139 4.94 -11.78 28.86
C ARG A 139 6.12 -12.63 29.30
N ALA A 140 7.35 -12.22 28.97
CA ALA A 140 8.55 -12.91 29.43
C ALA A 140 8.65 -12.86 30.96
N ALA A 141 8.49 -11.67 31.55
CA ALA A 141 8.48 -11.49 33.00
C ALA A 141 7.33 -12.27 33.68
N GLU A 142 6.12 -12.27 33.12
CA GLU A 142 5.01 -13.10 33.61
C GLU A 142 5.35 -14.59 33.63
N SER A 143 6.11 -15.08 32.66
CA SER A 143 6.45 -16.51 32.51
C SER A 143 7.61 -16.93 33.40
N GLU A 144 8.60 -16.06 33.61
CA GLU A 144 9.82 -16.35 34.36
C GLU A 144 9.68 -16.04 35.86
N GLU A 145 9.05 -14.92 36.19
CA GLU A 145 9.00 -14.37 37.54
C GLU A 145 7.60 -14.48 38.18
N GLY A 146 6.59 -14.85 37.38
CA GLY A 146 5.19 -14.82 37.81
C GLY A 146 4.64 -13.40 38.05
N ALA A 147 5.45 -12.38 37.75
CA ALA A 147 5.12 -10.98 37.98
C ALA A 147 4.18 -10.46 36.89
N ARG A 148 3.00 -9.98 37.29
CA ARG A 148 2.00 -9.43 36.36
C ARG A 148 2.17 -7.93 36.28
N GLN A 149 2.49 -7.44 35.09
CA GLN A 149 2.68 -6.02 34.84
C GLN A 149 1.85 -5.58 33.63
N ARG A 150 1.54 -4.30 33.55
CA ARG A 150 0.93 -3.71 32.35
C ARG A 150 2.04 -3.31 31.37
N ALA A 151 1.78 -3.43 30.07
CA ALA A 151 2.70 -2.90 29.06
C ALA A 151 2.87 -1.38 29.25
N LEU A 152 4.11 -0.90 29.22
CA LEU A 152 4.43 0.52 29.37
C LEU A 152 3.94 1.37 28.20
N ILE A 153 3.76 0.74 27.04
CA ILE A 153 3.24 1.37 25.82
C ILE A 153 1.87 0.78 25.57
N ASP A 154 0.83 1.62 25.62
CA ASP A 154 -0.55 1.21 25.32
C ASP A 154 -0.74 0.96 23.82
N HIS A 155 -1.71 0.12 23.48
CA HIS A 155 -2.07 -0.15 22.09
C HIS A 155 -2.68 1.12 21.45
N PRO A 156 -2.32 1.51 20.22
CA PRO A 156 -2.84 2.71 19.55
C PRO A 156 -4.33 2.65 19.15
N GLY A 157 -5.05 1.61 19.58
CA GLY A 157 -6.47 1.34 19.29
C GLY A 157 -6.91 1.67 17.86
N ASP A 158 -8.00 2.43 17.76
CA ASP A 158 -8.67 2.80 16.51
C ASP A 158 -7.79 3.59 15.55
N ALA A 159 -6.75 4.29 16.05
CA ALA A 159 -5.86 5.07 15.19
C ALA A 159 -5.10 4.15 14.21
N TYR A 160 -4.60 3.01 14.72
CA TYR A 160 -3.92 1.99 13.92
C TYR A 160 -4.89 1.33 12.93
N VAL A 161 -6.04 0.87 13.41
CA VAL A 161 -7.06 0.19 12.58
C VAL A 161 -7.52 1.10 11.45
N SER A 162 -7.83 2.36 11.77
CA SER A 162 -8.31 3.34 10.81
C SER A 162 -7.24 3.71 9.78
N TYR A 163 -5.98 3.84 10.21
CA TYR A 163 -4.87 4.10 9.31
C TYR A 163 -4.72 2.98 8.26
N VAL A 164 -4.67 1.71 8.70
CA VAL A 164 -4.49 0.56 7.80
C VAL A 164 -5.64 0.49 6.79
N ARG A 165 -6.89 0.56 7.26
CA ARG A 165 -8.09 0.47 6.40
C ARG A 165 -8.15 1.60 5.37
N ARG A 166 -7.93 2.85 5.81
CA ARG A 166 -7.95 4.01 4.90
C ARG A 166 -6.85 3.91 3.86
N THR A 167 -5.65 3.53 4.25
CA THR A 167 -4.50 3.44 3.34
C THR A 167 -4.70 2.32 2.32
N PHE A 168 -5.16 1.15 2.76
CA PHE A 168 -5.52 0.06 1.86
C PHE A 168 -6.59 0.48 0.84
N ALA A 169 -7.67 1.13 1.30
CA ALA A 169 -8.75 1.59 0.43
C ALA A 169 -8.25 2.64 -0.58
N ALA A 170 -7.43 3.60 -0.15
CA ALA A 170 -6.84 4.62 -1.02
C ALA A 170 -5.96 4.00 -2.11
N LEU A 171 -5.08 3.05 -1.75
CA LEU A 171 -4.22 2.36 -2.71
C LEU A 171 -5.04 1.51 -3.70
N LYS A 172 -6.09 0.82 -3.25
CA LYS A 172 -7.01 0.08 -4.12
C LYS A 172 -7.71 1.00 -5.12
N HIS A 173 -8.17 2.16 -4.65
CA HIS A 173 -8.81 3.15 -5.50
C HIS A 173 -7.83 3.69 -6.56
N GLU A 174 -6.62 4.03 -6.14
CA GLU A 174 -5.58 4.54 -7.02
C GLU A 174 -5.16 3.50 -8.08
N GLN A 175 -4.97 2.25 -7.68
CA GLN A 175 -4.71 1.13 -8.59
C GLN A 175 -5.82 1.02 -9.65
N ALA A 176 -7.09 1.09 -9.24
CA ALA A 176 -8.23 1.01 -10.15
C ALA A 176 -8.25 2.20 -11.13
N GLN A 177 -7.97 3.43 -10.69
CA GLN A 177 -7.87 4.59 -11.57
C GLN A 177 -6.74 4.44 -12.60
N LEU A 178 -5.57 3.97 -12.15
CA LEU A 178 -4.42 3.70 -13.00
C LEU A 178 -4.65 2.55 -13.98
N LEU A 179 -5.53 1.60 -13.69
CA LEU A 179 -5.90 0.55 -14.65
C LEU A 179 -6.96 1.02 -15.66
N ARG A 180 -7.97 1.78 -15.23
CA ARG A 180 -9.04 2.29 -16.11
C ARG A 180 -8.50 3.20 -17.21
N ARG A 181 -7.59 4.11 -16.85
CA ARG A 181 -6.92 4.99 -17.83
C ARG A 181 -6.04 4.22 -18.83
N SER A 182 -5.78 2.91 -18.63
CA SER A 182 -4.94 2.09 -19.53
C SER A 182 -5.78 1.43 -20.61
N ARG A 183 -7.07 1.21 -20.32
CA ARG A 183 -8.03 0.60 -21.25
C ARG A 183 -8.53 1.59 -22.30
N VAL A 184 -8.44 2.90 -22.06
CA VAL A 184 -8.81 3.95 -23.03
C VAL A 184 -7.66 4.18 -24.02
N ARG A 185 -7.48 3.25 -24.95
CA ARG A 185 -6.81 3.51 -26.23
C ARG A 185 -7.53 2.70 -27.31
N PRO A 186 -8.55 3.24 -27.99
CA PRO A 186 -9.00 2.66 -29.23
C PRO A 186 -7.83 2.75 -30.20
N ARG A 187 -7.34 1.61 -30.68
CA ARG A 187 -6.53 1.59 -31.91
C ARG A 187 -7.48 1.93 -33.04
N THR A 188 -7.61 3.21 -33.37
CA THR A 188 -8.19 3.62 -34.64
C THR A 188 -7.24 3.14 -35.73
N ARG A 189 -7.48 1.93 -36.23
CA ARG A 189 -6.84 1.40 -37.43
C ARG A 189 -7.48 2.10 -38.62
N ALA A 190 -7.00 3.30 -38.93
CA ALA A 190 -7.32 3.97 -40.19
C ALA A 190 -6.66 3.21 -41.35
N GLY A 191 -7.42 3.01 -42.42
CA GLY A 191 -6.90 2.66 -43.74
C GLY A 191 -6.75 1.17 -44.03
N ARG A 192 -7.85 0.43 -44.14
CA ARG A 192 -7.90 -0.68 -45.10
C ARG A 192 -8.46 -0.11 -46.40
N LEU A 193 -7.54 0.22 -47.31
CA LEU A 193 -7.83 0.52 -48.71
C LEU A 193 -8.61 -0.65 -49.32
N ARG A 194 -9.69 -0.32 -50.03
CA ARG A 194 -10.40 -1.23 -50.93
C ARG A 194 -9.46 -1.62 -52.08
N PRO A 195 -9.43 -2.89 -52.51
CA PRO A 195 -9.25 -3.21 -53.91
C PRO A 195 -10.62 -3.31 -54.60
N GLU A 196 -10.61 -2.75 -55.80
CA GLU A 196 -11.51 -2.83 -56.97
C GLU A 196 -12.58 -3.93 -56.96
#